data_AF-A0A1F9NDY7-F1
#
_entry.id   AF-A0A1F9NDY7-F1
#
_cell.length_a   1.000
_cell.length_b   1.000
_cell.length_c   1.000
_cell.angle_alpha   90.00
_cell.angle_beta   90.00
_cell.angle_gamma   90.00
#
_symmetry.space_group_name_H-M   'P 1'
#
loop_
_entity.id
_entity.type
_entity.pdbx_description
1 polymer ?
#
loop_
_entity_poly.entity_id
_entity_poly.type
_entity_poly.pdbx_seq_one_letter_code
_entity_poly.pdbx_strand_id
1 'polypeptide(L)' 'MAESVKALPEKYQEMIHVAEWDMRTLAGVKRFREIKAKSLPSIAMDDEIVYSSIIPGQEVLQQEILKRFQKKNPN' A
#
# COMPACT_ATOMS: atom_id res chain seq x y z
N MET A 1 -3.55 8.34 4.77
CA MET A 1 -3.11 7.37 3.74
C MET A 1 -4.14 6.27 3.57
N ALA A 2 -4.59 5.62 4.66
CA ALA A 2 -5.55 4.52 4.58
C ALA A 2 -6.88 4.88 3.89
N GLU A 3 -7.42 6.08 4.14
CA GLU A 3 -8.65 6.55 3.45
C GLU A 3 -8.51 6.60 1.93
N SER A 4 -7.33 6.95 1.41
CA SER A 4 -7.09 6.95 -0.04
C SER A 4 -7.15 5.53 -0.63
N VAL A 5 -6.75 4.51 0.13
CA VAL A 5 -6.84 3.11 -0.31
C VAL A 5 -8.27 2.58 -0.15
N LYS A 6 -8.95 2.92 0.96
CA LYS A 6 -10.36 2.54 1.18
C LYS A 6 -11.34 3.20 0.21
N ALA A 7 -10.97 4.34 -0.38
CA ALA A 7 -11.78 5.02 -1.39
C ALA A 7 -11.62 4.44 -2.81
N LEU A 8 -10.76 3.42 -2.99
CA LEU A 8 -10.61 2.78 -4.29
C LEU A 8 -11.91 2.09 -4.71
N PRO A 9 -12.26 2.08 -6.02
CA PRO A 9 -13.39 1.32 -6.52
C PRO A 9 -13.32 -0.17 -6.17
N GLU A 10 -14.48 -0.81 -5.97
CA GLU A 10 -14.64 -2.20 -5.52
C GLU A 10 -13.76 -3.19 -6.29
N LYS A 11 -13.74 -3.10 -7.63
CA LYS A 11 -12.92 -3.95 -8.50
C LYS A 11 -11.42 -4.00 -8.13
N TYR A 12 -10.87 -2.92 -7.55
CA TYR A 12 -9.48 -2.90 -7.11
C TYR A 12 -9.33 -3.37 -5.67
N GLN A 13 -10.34 -3.17 -4.83
CA GLN A 13 -10.35 -3.70 -3.46
C GLN A 13 -10.37 -5.22 -3.47
N GLU A 14 -11.09 -5.85 -4.41
CA GLU A 14 -11.09 -7.31 -4.59
C GLU A 14 -9.72 -7.88 -4.98
N MET A 15 -8.82 -7.05 -5.53
CA MET A 15 -7.47 -7.47 -5.96
C MET A 15 -6.45 -7.41 -4.83
N ILE A 16 -6.75 -6.74 -3.71
CA ILE A 16 -5.77 -6.45 -2.66
C ILE A 16 -6.29 -6.76 -1.26
N HIS A 17 -5.36 -6.99 -0.34
CA HIS A 17 -5.64 -6.93 1.09
C HIS A 17 -5.03 -5.66 1.67
N VAL A 18 -5.83 -4.87 2.36
CA VAL A 18 -5.40 -3.58 2.94
C VAL A 18 -5.21 -3.76 4.43
N ALA A 19 -4.02 -3.40 4.92
CA ALA A 19 -3.70 -3.34 6.34
C ALA A 19 -3.05 -1.99 6.66
N GLU A 20 -3.41 -1.42 7.80
CA GLU A 20 -2.87 -0.16 8.31
C GLU A 20 -2.11 -0.43 9.62
N TRP A 21 -0.94 0.21 9.74
CA TRP A 21 -0.12 0.14 10.94
C TRP A 21 0.12 1.53 11.51
N ASP A 22 -0.16 1.67 12.81
CA ASP A 22 0.03 2.90 13.55
C ASP A 22 1.40 2.93 14.24
N MET A 23 2.17 3.98 13.98
CA MET A 23 3.52 4.19 14.53
C MET A 23 3.54 4.47 16.03
N ARG A 24 2.38 4.74 16.63
CA ARG A 24 2.22 4.82 18.09
C ARG A 24 2.19 3.44 18.76
N THR A 25 2.11 2.36 17.98
CA THR A 25 2.07 0.98 18.47
C THR A 25 3.37 0.24 18.20
N LEU A 26 3.72 -0.72 19.08
CA LEU A 26 4.90 -1.56 18.88
C LEU A 26 4.82 -2.36 17.57
N ALA A 27 3.64 -2.86 17.21
CA ALA A 27 3.40 -3.58 15.98
C ALA A 27 3.70 -2.71 14.74
N GLY A 28 3.27 -1.45 14.75
CA GLY A 28 3.55 -0.52 13.66
C GLY A 28 5.02 -0.16 13.54
N VAL A 29 5.70 0.10 14.66
CA VAL A 29 7.16 0.34 14.67
C VAL A 29 7.92 -0.88 14.13
N LYS A 30 7.52 -2.09 14.53
CA LYS A 30 8.12 -3.33 14.02
C LYS A 30 7.94 -3.45 12.50
N ARG A 31 6.70 -3.28 12.03
CA ARG A 31 6.38 -3.38 10.60
C ARG A 31 7.13 -2.34 9.77
N PHE A 32 7.22 -1.10 10.24
CA PHE A 32 7.96 -0.02 9.58
C PHE A 32 9.43 -0.38 9.35
N ARG A 33 10.05 -1.05 10.33
CA ARG A 33 11.43 -1.55 10.20
C ARG A 33 11.54 -2.74 9.26
N GLU A 34 10.60 -3.69 9.32
CA GLU A 34 10.57 -4.88 8.46
C GLU A 34 10.53 -4.50 6.98
N ILE A 35 9.68 -3.54 6.60
CA ILE A 35 9.56 -3.04 5.22
C ILE A 35 10.63 -2.00 4.85
N LYS A 36 11.57 -1.71 5.75
CA LYS A 36 12.66 -0.74 5.57
C LYS A 36 12.19 0.66 5.17
N ALA A 37 11.02 1.08 5.67
CA ALA A 37 10.51 2.42 5.44
C ALA A 37 11.43 3.47 6.07
N LYS A 38 11.56 4.63 5.44
CA LYS A 38 12.42 5.73 5.91
C LYS A 38 11.64 6.94 6.41
N SER A 39 10.40 7.10 5.97
CA SER A 39 9.57 8.26 6.28
C SER A 39 8.09 7.89 6.37
N LEU A 40 7.31 8.77 6.98
CA LEU A 40 5.85 8.68 7.00
C LEU A 40 5.25 9.83 6.19
N PRO A 41 4.05 9.63 5.62
CA PRO A 41 3.40 8.33 5.43
C PRO A 41 4.15 7.49 4.37
N SER A 42 4.06 6.17 4.47
CA SER A 42 4.60 5.23 3.47
C SER A 42 3.53 4.19 3.10
N ILE A 43 3.53 3.77 1.85
CA ILE A 43 2.72 2.65 1.34
C ILE A 43 3.67 1.59 0.83
N ALA A 44 3.49 0.38 1.36
CA ALA A 44 4.10 -0.82 0.82
C ALA A 44 3.06 -1.68 0.10
N MET A 45 3.44 -2.27 -1.02
CA MET A 45 2.68 -3.30 -1.71
C MET A 45 3.60 -4.50 -1.87
N ASP A 46 3.15 -5.68 -1.44
CA ASP A 46 3.97 -6.90 -1.43
C ASP A 46 5.29 -6.73 -0.66
N ASP A 47 5.21 -6.14 0.54
CA ASP A 47 6.36 -5.80 1.41
C ASP A 47 7.38 -4.82 0.83
N GLU A 48 7.13 -4.28 -0.37
CA GLU A 48 7.99 -3.31 -1.04
C GLU A 48 7.41 -1.90 -0.90
N ILE A 49 8.21 -0.93 -0.44
CA ILE A 49 7.82 0.48 -0.40
C ILE A 49 7.67 1.01 -1.82
N VAL A 50 6.45 1.38 -2.17
CA VAL A 50 6.12 1.95 -3.49
C VAL A 50 6.04 3.47 -3.40
N TYR A 51 5.48 3.99 -2.30
CA TYR A 51 5.32 5.43 -2.10
C TYR A 51 5.81 5.81 -0.70
N SER A 52 6.56 6.90 -0.62
CA SER A 52 7.08 7.44 0.63
C SER A 52 6.95 8.96 0.65
N SER A 53 6.56 9.52 1.79
CA SER A 53 6.42 10.98 2.01
C SER A 53 5.36 11.68 1.13
N ILE A 54 4.65 10.96 0.27
CA ILE A 54 3.63 11.50 -0.62
C ILE A 54 2.36 10.67 -0.54
N ILE A 55 1.19 11.31 -0.64
CA ILE A 55 -0.09 10.62 -0.80
C ILE A 55 -0.34 10.48 -2.30
N PRO A 56 -0.25 9.27 -2.87
CA PRO A 56 -0.50 9.08 -4.30
C PRO A 56 -1.97 9.36 -4.63
N GLY A 57 -2.21 9.86 -5.85
CA GLY A 57 -3.56 10.02 -6.38
C GLY A 57 -4.24 8.66 -6.63
N GLN A 58 -5.57 8.69 -6.77
CA GLN A 58 -6.38 7.49 -6.99
C GLN A 58 -5.95 6.71 -8.23
N GLU A 59 -5.78 7.39 -9.37
CA GLU A 59 -5.37 6.76 -10.62
C GLU A 59 -3.99 6.08 -10.51
N VAL A 60 -3.04 6.73 -9.83
CA VAL A 60 -1.69 6.20 -9.61
C VAL A 60 -1.74 4.92 -8.76
N LEU A 61 -2.56 4.90 -7.71
CA LEU A 61 -2.78 3.69 -6.90
C LEU A 61 -3.42 2.56 -7.73
N GLN A 62 -4.44 2.89 -8.52
CA GLN A 62 -5.16 1.92 -9.35
C GLN A 62 -4.26 1.24 -10.38
N GLN A 63 -3.43 2.01 -11.08
CA GLN A 63 -2.51 1.49 -12.08
C GLN A 63 -1.47 0.55 -11.47
N GLU A 64 -0.92 0.91 -10.31
CA GLU A 64 0.08 0.08 -9.65
C GLU A 64 -0.52 -1.24 -9.14
N ILE A 65 -1.73 -1.20 -8.56
CA ILE A 65 -2.47 -2.40 -8.15
C ILE A 65 -2.69 -3.32 -9.34
N LEU A 66 -3.23 -2.78 -10.44
CA LEU A 66 -3.54 -3.57 -11.64
C LEU A 66 -2.28 -4.22 -12.22
N LYS A 67 -1.19 -3.44 -12.34
CA LYS A 67 0.10 -3.92 -12.83
C LYS A 67 0.64 -5.09 -12.00
N ARG A 68 0.58 -4.98 -10.67
CA ARG A 68 1.03 -6.05 -9.77
C ARG A 68 0.12 -7.28 -9.82
N PHE A 69 -1.19 -7.06 -9.88
CA PHE A 69 -2.17 -8.14 -10.01
C PHE A 69 -1.94 -8.96 -11.29
N GLN A 70 -1.75 -8.29 -12.44
CA GLN A 70 -1.44 -8.94 -13.71
C GLN A 70 -0.11 -9.68 -13.67
N LYS A 71 0.93 -9.10 -13.05
CA LYS A 71 2.24 -9.75 -12.91
C LYS A 71 2.18 -11.06 -12.12
N LYS A 72 1.29 -11.15 -11.12
CA LYS A 72 1.11 -12.35 -10.29
C LYS A 72 0.17 -13.39 -10.89
N ASN A 73 -0.72 -12.96 -11.79
CA ASN A 73 -1.66 -13.81 -12.51
C ASN A 73 -1.39 -13.72 -14.02
N PRO A 74 -0.21 -14.16 -14.49
CA PRO A 74 0.01 -14.28 -15.93
C PRO A 74 -0.94 -15.36 -16.45
N ASN A 75 -1.75 -15.01 -17.46
CA ASN A 75 -2.54 -15.98 -18.21
C ASN A 75 -1.66 -17.07 -18.82
#